data_AF-A0A0U0W430-F1
#
_entry.id   AF-A0A0U0W430-F1
#
_cell.length_a   1.000
_cell.length_b   1.000
_cell.length_c   1.000
_cell.angle_alpha   90.00
_cell.angle_beta   90.00
_cell.angle_gamma   90.00
#
_symmetry.space_group_name_H-M   'P 1'
#
loop_
_entity.id
_entity.type
_entity.pdbx_description
1 polymer ?
#
loop_
_entity_poly.entity_id
_entity_poly.type
_entity_poly.pdbx_seq_one_letter_code
_entity_poly.pdbx_strand_id
1 'polypeptide(L)'
;MKVSVVAPVADGVTADPQWMVSFARHLEACGFESIIVAEHTVLATSYDSVYPYDKSGRVGMAADCPIPDPLDVLAFLAAHTGRLGLATGVLVLPNHHPVVLAKRAATVDVLSGGRLRLCVGVGWLREEVEACGADFATRGRRADEQLAVLRTLWADRPEGASHHGEFFDFDGVMSYPKPVAGERLPVHIGGHSPAAARRAGRLAASEVRRDAVALGDGRVVPGAVTVWTAGFAVPDLAARSGLTTDAVGRLITDETLTSIDDDRIVAAGDAAAPSGRPLRMSCQAAGPLGAQAANTVLSRIAGRTPAAVNQAFIGQCISLGRSGAAIQLSHTDDTPINLVMGGRLATSLKEAICKATLWSIRREAAKPGSYRWLKGGKRPARMQASRQVVSR
;
A
#
# COMPACT_ATOMS: atom_id res chain seq x y z
N MET A 1 1.53 6.42 -22.27
CA MET A 1 1.12 5.37 -21.31
C MET A 1 1.84 4.08 -21.71
N LYS A 2 2.45 3.35 -20.78
CA LYS A 2 3.09 2.05 -21.05
C LYS A 2 2.11 0.95 -20.66
N VAL A 3 2.00 -0.09 -21.48
CA VAL A 3 1.05 -1.20 -21.27
C VAL A 3 1.83 -2.51 -21.34
N SER A 4 1.64 -3.37 -20.36
CA SER A 4 2.26 -4.69 -20.27
C SER A 4 1.18 -5.78 -20.31
N VAL A 5 1.54 -6.98 -20.77
CA VAL A 5 0.61 -8.10 -20.90
C VAL A 5 1.06 -9.25 -20.02
N VAL A 6 0.15 -9.77 -19.21
CA VAL A 6 0.35 -11.01 -18.45
C VAL A 6 0.23 -12.18 -19.43
N ALA A 7 1.26 -13.03 -19.46
CA ALA A 7 1.23 -14.26 -20.23
C ALA A 7 0.03 -15.10 -19.75
N PRO A 8 -0.75 -15.69 -20.68
CA PRO A 8 -1.82 -16.59 -20.28
C PRO A 8 -1.25 -17.75 -19.45
N VAL A 9 -2.02 -18.23 -18.49
CA VAL A 9 -1.67 -19.40 -17.67
C VAL A 9 -2.71 -20.47 -17.94
N ALA A 10 -2.43 -21.32 -18.93
CA ALA A 10 -3.36 -22.36 -19.40
C ALA A 10 -2.61 -23.50 -20.08
N ASP A 11 -3.27 -24.67 -20.12
CA ASP A 11 -2.77 -25.84 -20.83
C ASP A 11 -2.63 -25.59 -22.34
N GLY A 12 -1.57 -26.14 -22.94
CA GLY A 12 -1.24 -25.94 -24.35
C GLY A 12 -0.82 -24.51 -24.75
N VAL A 13 -0.55 -23.63 -23.77
CA VAL A 13 -0.22 -22.23 -24.02
C VAL A 13 1.11 -21.83 -23.40
N THR A 14 1.19 -21.70 -22.07
CA THR A 14 2.37 -21.14 -21.38
C THR A 14 3.61 -22.01 -21.54
N ALA A 15 3.42 -23.33 -21.58
CA ALA A 15 4.48 -24.30 -21.74
C ALA A 15 4.79 -24.65 -23.21
N ASP A 16 4.02 -24.13 -24.17
CA ASP A 16 4.30 -24.31 -25.59
C ASP A 16 5.32 -23.26 -26.08
N PRO A 17 6.55 -23.69 -26.46
CA PRO A 17 7.59 -22.75 -26.85
C PRO A 17 7.27 -22.00 -28.16
N GLN A 18 6.61 -22.65 -29.12
CA GLN A 18 6.27 -22.00 -30.40
C GLN A 18 5.19 -20.95 -30.19
N TRP A 19 4.17 -21.29 -29.38
CA TRP A 19 3.11 -20.36 -29.03
C TRP A 19 3.68 -19.14 -28.30
N MET A 20 4.49 -19.36 -27.25
CA MET A 20 5.06 -18.28 -26.45
C MET A 20 5.99 -17.36 -27.26
N VAL A 21 6.79 -17.90 -28.18
CA VAL A 21 7.63 -17.09 -29.08
C VAL A 21 6.79 -16.25 -30.02
N SER A 22 5.78 -16.86 -30.66
CA SER A 22 4.86 -16.15 -31.57
C SER A 22 4.14 -15.02 -30.84
N PHE A 23 3.63 -15.31 -29.65
CA PHE A 23 2.93 -14.35 -28.80
C PHE A 23 3.86 -13.20 -28.37
N ALA A 24 5.05 -13.49 -27.86
CA ALA A 24 6.00 -12.45 -27.43
C ALA A 24 6.43 -11.54 -28.59
N ARG A 25 6.71 -12.11 -29.78
CA ARG A 25 7.02 -11.31 -30.98
C ARG A 25 5.83 -10.45 -31.41
N HIS A 26 4.62 -10.97 -31.30
CA HIS A 26 3.42 -10.20 -31.58
C HIS A 26 3.23 -9.04 -30.60
N LEU A 27 3.42 -9.27 -29.30
CA LEU A 27 3.38 -8.21 -28.28
C LEU A 27 4.42 -7.12 -28.58
N GLU A 28 5.63 -7.54 -28.96
CA GLU A 28 6.69 -6.62 -29.34
C GLU A 28 6.31 -5.81 -30.59
N ALA A 29 5.76 -6.43 -31.63
CA ALA A 29 5.32 -5.74 -32.85
C ALA A 29 4.21 -4.73 -32.57
N CYS A 30 3.28 -5.07 -31.67
CA CYS A 30 2.19 -4.20 -31.23
C CYS A 30 2.64 -3.05 -30.30
N GLY A 31 3.91 -3.05 -29.86
CA GLY A 31 4.48 -1.98 -29.05
C GLY A 31 4.13 -2.05 -27.56
N PHE A 32 3.79 -3.25 -27.05
CA PHE A 32 3.68 -3.45 -25.61
C PHE A 32 5.03 -3.29 -24.92
N GLU A 33 5.01 -2.76 -23.70
CA GLU A 33 6.20 -2.49 -22.89
C GLU A 33 6.87 -3.79 -22.45
N SER A 34 6.09 -4.74 -21.95
CA SER A 34 6.63 -6.00 -21.42
C SER A 34 5.62 -7.15 -21.45
N ILE A 35 6.15 -8.37 -21.45
CA ILE A 35 5.42 -9.58 -21.06
C ILE A 35 5.68 -9.88 -19.58
N ILE A 36 4.66 -10.32 -18.86
CA ILE A 36 4.70 -10.65 -17.43
C ILE A 36 4.41 -12.15 -17.26
N VAL A 37 5.32 -12.90 -16.65
CA VAL A 37 5.16 -14.35 -16.42
C VAL A 37 4.95 -14.62 -14.93
N ALA A 38 3.86 -15.33 -14.60
CA ALA A 38 3.50 -15.70 -13.23
C ALA A 38 4.33 -16.89 -12.75
N GLU A 39 4.41 -17.07 -11.43
CA GLU A 39 5.09 -18.20 -10.82
C GLU A 39 4.12 -19.07 -10.03
N HIS A 40 4.26 -20.38 -10.22
CA HIS A 40 3.95 -21.38 -9.21
C HIS A 40 5.01 -22.48 -9.29
N THR A 41 5.73 -22.70 -8.20
CA THR A 41 6.75 -23.77 -8.13
C THR A 41 6.07 -25.12 -7.99
N VAL A 42 5.04 -25.17 -7.14
CA VAL A 42 4.15 -26.32 -6.98
C VAL A 42 2.74 -25.80 -6.69
N LEU A 43 1.73 -26.43 -7.29
CA LEU A 43 0.33 -26.24 -6.90
C LEU A 43 -0.14 -27.44 -6.10
N ALA A 44 -0.55 -27.20 -4.87
CA ALA A 44 -1.10 -28.25 -4.03
C ALA A 44 -2.47 -28.70 -4.57
N THR A 45 -2.68 -30.01 -4.65
CA THR A 45 -3.98 -30.60 -5.05
C THR A 45 -5.08 -30.33 -4.02
N SER A 46 -4.69 -30.11 -2.77
CA SER A 46 -5.53 -29.61 -1.67
C SER A 46 -4.72 -28.63 -0.81
N TYR A 47 -5.37 -27.57 -0.35
CA TYR A 47 -4.75 -26.54 0.51
C TYR A 47 -5.80 -25.85 1.40
N ASP A 48 -5.36 -25.34 2.54
CA ASP A 48 -6.17 -24.55 3.48
C ASP A 48 -5.98 -23.04 3.29
N SER A 49 -4.88 -22.63 2.63
CA SER A 49 -4.60 -21.23 2.33
C SER A 49 -5.72 -20.55 1.53
N VAL A 50 -6.02 -19.29 1.89
CA VAL A 50 -7.04 -18.49 1.20
C VAL A 50 -6.38 -17.65 0.11
N TYR A 51 -6.83 -17.83 -1.14
CA TYR A 51 -6.39 -17.03 -2.28
C TYR A 51 -6.92 -15.59 -2.15
N PRO A 52 -6.06 -14.57 -2.11
CA PRO A 52 -6.48 -13.21 -1.77
C PRO A 52 -7.11 -12.43 -2.93
N TYR A 53 -7.03 -12.94 -4.17
CA TYR A 53 -7.44 -12.21 -5.37
C TYR A 53 -8.75 -12.71 -5.99
N ASP A 54 -9.39 -13.72 -5.39
CA ASP A 54 -10.72 -14.19 -5.79
C ASP A 54 -11.63 -14.30 -4.56
N LYS A 55 -12.91 -13.97 -4.73
CA LYS A 55 -13.90 -13.99 -3.64
C LYS A 55 -14.16 -15.40 -3.10
N SER A 56 -13.95 -16.42 -3.92
CA SER A 56 -14.05 -17.83 -3.49
C SER A 56 -12.93 -18.25 -2.55
N GLY A 57 -11.85 -17.45 -2.45
CA GLY A 57 -10.65 -17.85 -1.72
C GLY A 57 -9.87 -18.98 -2.39
N ARG A 58 -10.17 -19.33 -3.65
CA ARG A 58 -9.50 -20.38 -4.42
C ARG A 58 -8.90 -19.81 -5.69
N VAL A 59 -7.73 -20.32 -6.08
CA VAL A 59 -7.16 -20.04 -7.39
C VAL A 59 -7.98 -20.77 -8.45
N GLY A 60 -8.40 -20.08 -9.51
CA GLY A 60 -9.17 -20.66 -10.62
C GLY A 60 -8.32 -21.48 -11.59
N MET A 61 -7.31 -22.20 -11.08
CA MET A 61 -6.29 -22.89 -11.85
C MET A 61 -6.16 -24.32 -11.37
N ALA A 62 -6.15 -25.27 -12.31
CA ALA A 62 -5.98 -26.68 -12.01
C ALA A 62 -4.53 -26.96 -11.57
N ALA A 63 -4.36 -27.88 -10.62
CA ALA A 63 -3.04 -28.19 -10.05
C ALA A 63 -2.09 -28.88 -11.06
N ASP A 64 -2.65 -29.48 -12.11
CA ASP A 64 -1.93 -30.11 -13.22
C ASP A 64 -1.68 -29.17 -14.41
N CYS A 65 -2.01 -27.88 -14.28
CA CYS A 65 -1.71 -26.89 -15.31
C CYS A 65 -0.18 -26.80 -15.50
N PRO A 66 0.34 -26.93 -16.75
CA PRO A 66 1.77 -26.86 -17.00
C PRO A 66 2.27 -25.42 -16.94
N ILE A 67 2.75 -25.02 -15.76
CA ILE A 67 3.29 -23.68 -15.49
C ILE A 67 4.82 -23.76 -15.47
N PRO A 68 5.52 -23.28 -16.50
CA PRO A 68 6.98 -23.25 -16.50
C PRO A 68 7.54 -22.19 -15.54
N ASP A 69 8.77 -22.38 -15.07
CA ASP A 69 9.49 -21.42 -14.23
C ASP A 69 9.61 -20.06 -14.96
N PRO A 70 9.27 -18.94 -14.31
CA PRO A 70 9.18 -17.66 -14.98
C PRO A 70 10.54 -17.15 -15.47
N LEU A 71 11.63 -17.41 -14.75
CA LEU A 71 12.96 -16.94 -15.18
C LEU A 71 13.45 -17.72 -16.39
N ASP A 72 13.13 -19.02 -16.48
CA ASP A 72 13.50 -19.85 -17.63
C ASP A 72 12.71 -19.45 -18.88
N VAL A 73 11.40 -19.20 -18.76
CA VAL A 73 10.60 -18.67 -19.87
C VAL A 73 11.13 -17.30 -20.31
N LEU A 74 11.39 -16.40 -19.38
CA LEU A 74 11.89 -15.06 -19.73
C LEU A 74 13.28 -15.14 -20.37
N ALA A 75 14.16 -16.03 -19.92
CA ALA A 75 15.45 -16.28 -20.56
C ALA A 75 15.28 -16.79 -22.00
N PHE A 76 14.36 -17.73 -22.22
CA PHE A 76 14.03 -18.25 -23.54
C PHE A 76 13.45 -17.15 -24.46
N LEU A 77 12.53 -16.33 -23.97
CA LEU A 77 11.94 -15.23 -24.73
C LEU A 77 12.92 -14.08 -24.99
N ALA A 78 13.92 -13.88 -24.11
CA ALA A 78 14.98 -12.91 -24.31
C ALA A 78 15.72 -13.14 -25.64
N ALA A 79 15.95 -14.41 -26.00
CA ALA A 79 16.61 -14.78 -27.25
C ALA A 79 15.75 -14.55 -28.51
N HIS A 80 14.43 -14.39 -28.34
CA HIS A 80 13.47 -14.30 -29.45
C HIS A 80 12.86 -12.91 -29.65
N THR A 81 13.22 -11.95 -28.79
CA THR A 81 12.72 -10.57 -28.78
C THR A 81 13.88 -9.59 -28.61
N GLY A 82 13.78 -8.41 -29.23
CA GLY A 82 14.88 -7.43 -29.23
C GLY A 82 14.70 -6.26 -28.27
N ARG A 83 13.46 -5.90 -27.95
CA ARG A 83 13.08 -4.68 -27.21
C ARG A 83 11.99 -4.90 -26.15
N LEU A 84 11.22 -5.99 -26.24
CA LEU A 84 10.16 -6.31 -25.28
C LEU A 84 10.73 -6.47 -23.88
N GLY A 85 10.17 -5.76 -22.90
CA GLY A 85 10.52 -5.94 -21.49
C GLY A 85 10.13 -7.33 -20.98
N LEU A 86 10.92 -7.85 -20.06
CA LEU A 86 10.78 -9.21 -19.52
C LEU A 86 10.51 -9.10 -18.02
N ALA A 87 9.29 -9.41 -17.59
CA ALA A 87 8.89 -9.21 -16.20
C ALA A 87 8.37 -10.49 -15.55
N THR A 88 8.70 -10.69 -14.28
CA THR A 88 7.98 -11.66 -13.43
C THR A 88 6.70 -11.02 -12.87
N GLY A 89 5.71 -11.81 -12.45
CA GLY A 89 4.45 -11.28 -11.91
C GLY A 89 3.64 -12.28 -11.09
N VAL A 90 4.01 -12.57 -9.85
CA VAL A 90 5.25 -12.18 -9.16
C VAL A 90 6.08 -13.43 -8.87
N LEU A 91 7.40 -13.26 -8.77
CA LEU A 91 8.29 -14.30 -8.26
C LEU A 91 8.22 -14.32 -6.72
N VAL A 92 7.91 -15.46 -6.13
CA VAL A 92 7.73 -15.72 -4.71
C VAL A 92 9.10 -15.91 -4.06
N LEU A 93 9.68 -14.83 -3.52
CA LEU A 93 11.04 -14.86 -2.96
C LEU A 93 11.28 -16.05 -2.02
N PRO A 94 10.39 -16.37 -1.07
CA PRO A 94 10.60 -17.49 -0.15
C PRO A 94 10.82 -18.85 -0.81
N ASN A 95 10.39 -19.05 -2.06
CA ASN A 95 10.58 -20.30 -2.80
C ASN A 95 12.00 -20.48 -3.34
N HIS A 96 12.85 -19.43 -3.28
CA HIS A 96 14.17 -19.41 -3.89
C HIS A 96 15.29 -19.20 -2.88
N HIS A 97 16.41 -19.88 -3.05
CA HIS A 97 17.64 -19.48 -2.37
C HIS A 97 18.18 -18.16 -2.97
N PRO A 98 18.43 -17.10 -2.17
CA PRO A 98 18.72 -15.77 -2.73
C PRO A 98 20.04 -15.71 -3.50
N VAL A 99 21.05 -16.51 -3.13
CA VAL A 99 22.31 -16.58 -3.89
C VAL A 99 22.09 -17.10 -5.31
N VAL A 100 21.27 -18.15 -5.44
CA VAL A 100 20.94 -18.76 -6.75
C VAL A 100 20.07 -17.79 -7.55
N LEU A 101 19.07 -17.19 -6.91
CA LEU A 101 18.20 -16.20 -7.55
C LEU A 101 18.98 -14.98 -8.05
N ALA A 102 19.95 -14.46 -7.28
CA ALA A 102 20.80 -13.35 -7.70
C ALA A 102 21.54 -13.67 -9.00
N LYS A 103 22.13 -14.87 -9.09
CA LYS A 103 22.83 -15.36 -10.28
C LYS A 103 21.88 -15.50 -11.47
N ARG A 104 20.72 -16.17 -11.28
CA ARG A 104 19.73 -16.38 -12.36
C ARG A 104 19.21 -15.05 -12.90
N ALA A 105 18.77 -14.14 -12.02
CA ALA A 105 18.25 -12.83 -12.43
C ALA A 105 19.30 -11.98 -13.14
N ALA A 106 20.54 -11.90 -12.64
CA ALA A 106 21.60 -11.15 -13.31
C ALA A 106 21.95 -11.75 -14.68
N THR A 107 21.92 -13.08 -14.81
CA THR A 107 22.16 -13.76 -16.09
C THR A 107 21.09 -13.40 -17.11
N VAL A 108 19.79 -13.49 -16.74
CA VAL A 108 18.70 -13.10 -17.64
C VAL A 108 18.75 -11.61 -18.01
N ASP A 109 19.07 -10.74 -17.05
CA ASP A 109 19.20 -9.31 -17.30
C ASP A 109 20.31 -9.01 -18.33
N VAL A 110 21.48 -9.63 -18.16
CA VAL A 110 22.61 -9.45 -19.09
C VAL A 110 22.33 -10.05 -20.46
N LEU A 111 21.80 -11.28 -20.54
CA LEU A 111 21.46 -11.92 -21.81
C LEU A 111 20.36 -11.17 -22.57
N SER A 112 19.47 -10.48 -21.85
CA SER A 112 18.43 -9.65 -22.45
C SER A 112 18.86 -8.22 -22.74
N GLY A 113 20.05 -7.78 -22.33
CA GLY A 113 20.52 -6.40 -22.50
C GLY A 113 19.81 -5.38 -21.58
N GLY A 114 19.50 -5.76 -20.34
CA GLY A 114 18.91 -4.87 -19.34
C GLY A 114 17.38 -4.82 -19.33
N ARG A 115 16.72 -5.78 -19.99
CA ARG A 115 15.26 -5.81 -20.18
C ARG A 115 14.51 -6.46 -19.03
N LEU A 116 15.20 -7.03 -18.03
CA LEU A 116 14.56 -7.69 -16.90
C LEU A 116 13.91 -6.67 -15.95
N ARG A 117 12.70 -7.00 -15.49
CA ARG A 117 11.98 -6.33 -14.41
C ARG A 117 11.56 -7.39 -13.39
N LEU A 118 12.24 -7.42 -12.25
CA LEU A 118 11.99 -8.46 -11.25
C LEU A 118 10.84 -8.02 -10.33
N CYS A 119 9.61 -8.42 -10.62
CA CYS A 119 8.51 -8.26 -9.69
C CYS A 119 8.46 -9.44 -8.72
N VAL A 120 8.50 -9.13 -7.42
CA VAL A 120 8.61 -10.12 -6.35
C VAL A 120 7.47 -10.02 -5.36
N GLY A 121 7.12 -11.15 -4.75
CA GLY A 121 6.16 -11.26 -3.67
C GLY A 121 6.64 -12.19 -2.58
N VAL A 122 5.79 -12.38 -1.56
CA VAL A 122 6.09 -13.25 -0.39
C VAL A 122 5.29 -14.55 -0.39
N GLY A 123 4.44 -14.78 -1.39
CA GLY A 123 3.59 -15.98 -1.47
C GLY A 123 2.35 -15.89 -0.59
N TRP A 124 1.23 -16.40 -1.09
CA TRP A 124 -0.03 -16.55 -0.37
C TRP A 124 -0.30 -18.01 0.02
N LEU A 125 0.18 -18.96 -0.79
CA LEU A 125 -0.02 -20.39 -0.62
C LEU A 125 1.03 -20.94 0.34
N ARG A 126 0.63 -21.21 1.60
CA ARG A 126 1.49 -21.75 2.65
C ARG A 126 2.15 -23.05 2.21
N GLU A 127 1.35 -23.93 1.66
CA GLU A 127 1.72 -25.28 1.26
C GLU A 127 2.85 -25.26 0.22
N GLU A 128 2.81 -24.31 -0.72
CA GLU A 128 3.87 -24.12 -1.71
C GLU A 128 5.16 -23.59 -1.08
N VAL A 129 5.04 -22.56 -0.23
CA VAL A 129 6.20 -21.96 0.45
C VAL A 129 6.91 -22.99 1.33
N GLU A 130 6.15 -23.79 2.08
CA GLU A 130 6.67 -24.85 2.95
C GLU A 130 7.23 -26.03 2.13
N ALA A 131 6.60 -26.40 1.01
CA ALA A 131 7.14 -27.41 0.09
C ALA A 131 8.48 -26.98 -0.54
N CYS A 132 8.70 -25.68 -0.74
CA CYS A 132 9.97 -25.11 -1.18
C CYS A 132 11.01 -24.98 -0.04
N GLY A 133 10.66 -25.40 1.18
CA GLY A 133 11.57 -25.45 2.34
C GLY A 133 11.64 -24.16 3.16
N ALA A 134 10.76 -23.18 2.93
CA ALA A 134 10.69 -21.96 3.73
C ALA A 134 9.55 -21.99 4.75
N ASP A 135 9.80 -21.44 5.94
CA ASP A 135 8.74 -21.25 6.94
C ASP A 135 7.82 -20.08 6.56
N PHE A 136 6.53 -20.38 6.39
CA PHE A 136 5.53 -19.40 6.03
C PHE A 136 5.36 -18.31 7.09
N ALA A 137 5.56 -18.59 8.38
CA ALA A 137 5.42 -17.59 9.44
C ALA A 137 6.49 -16.49 9.33
N THR A 138 7.69 -16.84 8.89
CA THR A 138 8.83 -15.92 8.78
C THR A 138 9.06 -15.38 7.37
N ARG A 139 8.31 -15.86 6.37
CA ARG A 139 8.43 -15.51 4.93
C ARG A 139 8.60 -14.02 4.62
N GLY A 140 7.93 -13.14 5.36
CA GLY A 140 8.03 -11.70 5.17
C GLY A 140 9.38 -11.11 5.57
N ARG A 141 9.94 -11.57 6.70
CA ARG A 141 11.27 -11.17 7.17
C ARG A 141 12.36 -11.81 6.30
N ARG A 142 12.18 -13.08 5.95
CA ARG A 142 13.04 -13.78 4.99
C ARG A 142 13.11 -13.03 3.66
N ALA A 143 11.98 -12.63 3.08
CA ALA A 143 11.97 -11.85 1.84
C ALA A 143 12.67 -10.48 1.96
N ASP A 144 12.56 -9.79 3.10
CA ASP A 144 13.30 -8.54 3.35
C ASP A 144 14.81 -8.79 3.32
N GLU A 145 15.27 -9.88 3.96
CA GLU A 145 16.69 -10.26 3.96
C GLU A 145 17.17 -10.75 2.59
N GLN A 146 16.35 -11.53 1.87
CA GLN A 146 16.67 -11.98 0.50
C GLN A 146 16.91 -10.78 -0.42
N LEU A 147 16.07 -9.74 -0.33
CA LEU A 147 16.28 -8.51 -1.11
C LEU A 147 17.63 -7.85 -0.80
N ALA A 148 18.05 -7.84 0.47
CA ALA A 148 19.37 -7.35 0.84
C ALA A 148 20.49 -8.22 0.22
N VAL A 149 20.39 -9.55 0.34
CA VAL A 149 21.34 -10.49 -0.28
C VAL A 149 21.45 -10.28 -1.79
N LEU A 150 20.32 -10.16 -2.50
CA LEU A 150 20.31 -9.90 -3.94
C LEU A 150 21.10 -8.64 -4.29
N ARG A 151 20.83 -7.53 -3.58
CA ARG A 151 21.52 -6.25 -3.79
C ARG A 151 23.01 -6.35 -3.47
N THR A 152 23.38 -6.99 -2.37
CA THR A 152 24.78 -7.22 -1.97
C THR A 152 25.55 -8.02 -3.02
N LEU A 153 24.96 -9.06 -3.59
CA LEU A 153 25.59 -9.88 -4.63
C LEU A 153 25.68 -9.18 -5.99
N TRP A 154 24.77 -8.26 -6.29
CA TRP A 154 24.78 -7.45 -7.51
C TRP A 154 25.64 -6.19 -7.41
N ALA A 155 26.04 -5.78 -6.21
CA ALA A 155 27.00 -4.71 -6.02
C ALA A 155 28.36 -5.13 -6.61
N ASP A 156 29.03 -4.18 -7.24
CA ASP A 156 30.38 -4.40 -7.76
C ASP A 156 31.39 -4.13 -6.64
N ARG A 157 31.83 -5.22 -5.99
CA ARG A 157 32.75 -5.20 -4.84
C ARG A 157 33.95 -6.09 -5.15
N PRO A 158 35.12 -5.51 -5.48
CA PRO A 158 36.32 -6.26 -5.83
C PRO A 158 36.79 -7.24 -4.74
N GLU A 159 36.53 -6.92 -3.47
CA GLU A 159 36.91 -7.70 -2.29
C GLU A 159 35.99 -8.91 -2.00
N GLY A 160 34.90 -9.07 -2.74
CA GLY A 160 33.87 -10.06 -2.46
C GLY A 160 32.71 -9.52 -1.64
N ALA A 161 31.56 -10.17 -1.78
CA ALA A 161 30.34 -9.86 -1.06
C ALA A 161 30.21 -10.78 0.17
N SER A 162 29.90 -10.19 1.32
CA SER A 162 29.57 -10.92 2.56
C SER A 162 28.20 -10.47 3.07
N HIS A 163 27.49 -11.39 3.70
CA HIS A 163 26.20 -11.13 4.36
C HIS A 163 26.05 -12.09 5.55
N HIS A 164 25.75 -11.54 6.72
CA HIS A 164 25.50 -12.28 7.95
C HIS A 164 24.16 -11.84 8.51
N GLY A 165 23.11 -12.62 8.25
CA GLY A 165 21.73 -12.31 8.61
C GLY A 165 21.06 -13.38 9.45
N GLU A 166 19.74 -13.24 9.63
CA GLU A 166 18.94 -14.21 10.39
C GLU A 166 18.75 -15.50 9.59
N PHE A 167 18.59 -15.39 8.27
CA PHE A 167 18.22 -16.51 7.40
C PHE A 167 19.33 -16.97 6.46
N PHE A 168 20.26 -16.09 6.10
CA PHE A 168 21.33 -16.38 5.14
C PHE A 168 22.67 -15.89 5.68
N ASP A 169 23.71 -16.68 5.39
CA ASP A 169 25.08 -16.40 5.83
C ASP A 169 26.07 -16.82 4.74
N PHE A 170 26.96 -15.91 4.35
CA PHE A 170 28.09 -16.19 3.46
C PHE A 170 29.16 -15.09 3.57
N ASP A 171 30.39 -15.43 3.23
CA ASP A 171 31.54 -14.53 3.33
C ASP A 171 32.41 -14.54 2.06
N GLY A 172 32.81 -13.36 1.60
CA GLY A 172 33.82 -13.18 0.56
C GLY A 172 33.45 -13.77 -0.81
N VAL A 173 32.17 -13.82 -1.18
CA VAL A 173 31.74 -14.50 -2.42
C VAL A 173 31.62 -13.54 -3.60
N MET A 174 31.94 -14.04 -4.80
CA MET A 174 31.79 -13.30 -6.05
C MET A 174 30.69 -13.88 -6.92
N SER A 175 29.68 -13.08 -7.23
CA SER A 175 28.58 -13.45 -8.13
C SER A 175 28.65 -12.64 -9.41
N TYR A 176 28.93 -13.31 -10.54
CA TYR A 176 28.98 -12.74 -11.88
C TYR A 176 28.13 -13.56 -12.86
N PRO A 177 27.52 -12.96 -13.88
CA PRO A 177 27.64 -11.55 -14.23
C PRO A 177 26.86 -10.65 -13.26
N LYS A 178 27.20 -9.35 -13.23
CA LYS A 178 26.38 -8.33 -12.55
C LYS A 178 25.24 -7.91 -13.48
N PRO A 179 24.05 -7.55 -12.96
CA PRO A 179 23.01 -6.96 -13.80
C PRO A 179 23.54 -5.73 -14.55
N VAL A 180 22.94 -5.35 -15.67
CA VAL A 180 23.34 -4.18 -16.47
C VAL A 180 23.27 -2.90 -15.64
N ALA A 181 22.27 -2.78 -14.76
CA ALA A 181 22.14 -1.69 -13.81
C ALA A 181 22.89 -1.91 -12.47
N GLY A 182 23.69 -2.99 -12.36
CA GLY A 182 24.35 -3.42 -11.13
C GLY A 182 23.35 -3.67 -10.00
N GLU A 183 23.69 -3.21 -8.79
CA GLU A 183 22.80 -3.24 -7.62
C GLU A 183 21.47 -2.48 -7.83
N ARG A 184 21.30 -1.70 -8.90
CA ARG A 184 20.08 -0.93 -9.19
C ARG A 184 19.10 -1.63 -10.13
N LEU A 185 19.25 -2.94 -10.40
CA LEU A 185 18.27 -3.73 -11.16
C LEU A 185 16.83 -3.43 -10.67
N PRO A 186 15.88 -3.05 -11.53
CA PRO A 186 14.53 -2.72 -11.09
C PRO A 186 13.84 -3.92 -10.43
N VAL A 187 13.50 -3.77 -9.14
CA VAL A 187 12.72 -4.75 -8.38
C VAL A 187 11.40 -4.10 -7.99
N HIS A 188 10.28 -4.72 -8.37
CA HIS A 188 8.93 -4.28 -8.03
C HIS A 188 8.37 -5.17 -6.92
N ILE A 189 7.72 -4.58 -5.92
CA ILE A 189 7.14 -5.34 -4.81
C ILE A 189 5.64 -5.52 -5.05
N GLY A 190 5.21 -6.76 -5.24
CA GLY A 190 3.80 -7.14 -5.27
C GLY A 190 3.29 -7.52 -3.89
N GLY A 191 2.07 -7.07 -3.58
CA GLY A 191 1.37 -7.42 -2.36
C GLY A 191 0.36 -6.36 -1.95
N HIS A 192 -0.59 -6.75 -1.12
CA HIS A 192 -1.72 -5.94 -0.67
C HIS A 192 -1.72 -5.71 0.85
N SER A 193 -0.70 -6.21 1.57
CA SER A 193 -0.58 -6.05 3.01
C SER A 193 0.15 -4.75 3.39
N PRO A 194 -0.07 -4.20 4.60
CA PRO A 194 0.73 -3.09 5.11
C PRO A 194 2.23 -3.37 5.12
N ALA A 195 2.64 -4.62 5.35
CA ALA A 195 4.04 -5.03 5.28
C ALA A 195 4.60 -4.94 3.86
N ALA A 196 3.84 -5.35 2.84
CA ALA A 196 4.23 -5.19 1.44
C ALA A 196 4.33 -3.72 1.03
N ALA A 197 3.38 -2.88 1.47
CA ALA A 197 3.42 -1.44 1.25
C ALA A 197 4.65 -0.79 1.91
N ARG A 198 4.97 -1.17 3.16
CA ARG A 198 6.21 -0.72 3.83
C ARG A 198 7.46 -1.14 3.07
N ARG A 199 7.53 -2.40 2.60
CA ARG A 199 8.66 -2.90 1.79
C ARG A 199 8.83 -2.12 0.49
N ALA A 200 7.73 -1.86 -0.22
CA ALA A 200 7.74 -1.05 -1.44
C ALA A 200 8.19 0.41 -1.16
N GLY A 201 7.73 0.97 -0.03
CA GLY A 201 8.01 2.35 0.37
C GLY A 201 9.36 2.58 1.08
N ARG A 202 10.22 1.56 1.25
CA ARG A 202 11.57 1.74 1.84
C ARG A 202 12.44 2.68 1.01
N LEU A 203 12.17 2.80 -0.28
CA LEU A 203 12.80 3.77 -1.17
C LEU A 203 12.02 5.08 -1.11
N ALA A 204 12.47 5.99 -0.25
CA ALA A 204 11.86 7.31 -0.14
C ALA A 204 12.01 8.09 -1.46
N ALA A 205 10.97 8.82 -1.86
CA ALA A 205 11.15 9.88 -2.85
C ALA A 205 12.04 10.97 -2.23
N SER A 206 13.18 11.26 -2.87
CA SER A 206 14.09 12.32 -2.47
C SER A 206 13.69 13.67 -3.07
N GLU A 207 13.09 13.67 -4.26
CA GLU A 207 12.65 14.87 -4.96
C GLU A 207 11.44 14.54 -5.87
N VAL A 208 10.43 15.41 -5.90
CA VAL A 208 9.36 15.36 -6.91
C VAL A 208 9.59 16.49 -7.91
N ARG A 209 9.96 16.13 -9.14
CA ARG A 209 10.17 17.03 -10.27
C ARG A 209 8.88 17.20 -11.07
N ARG A 210 8.89 18.11 -12.04
CA ARG A 210 7.73 18.38 -12.90
C ARG A 210 7.27 17.13 -13.68
N ASP A 211 8.22 16.32 -14.12
CA ASP A 211 8.04 15.21 -15.04
C ASP A 211 8.71 13.92 -14.53
N ALA A 212 9.11 13.88 -13.26
CA ALA A 212 9.76 12.72 -12.66
C ALA A 212 9.72 12.72 -11.13
N VAL A 213 10.01 11.57 -10.52
CA VAL A 213 10.31 11.42 -9.09
C VAL A 213 11.73 10.89 -8.94
N ALA A 214 12.59 11.64 -8.26
CA ALA A 214 13.88 11.11 -7.81
C ALA A 214 13.67 10.30 -6.53
N LEU A 215 14.29 9.14 -6.45
CA LEU A 215 14.29 8.25 -5.30
C LEU A 215 15.57 8.45 -4.48
N GLY A 216 15.56 8.02 -3.22
CA GLY A 216 16.69 8.13 -2.30
C GLY A 216 17.95 7.37 -2.74
N ASP A 217 17.83 6.46 -3.72
CA ASP A 217 18.93 5.71 -4.32
C ASP A 217 19.44 6.31 -5.65
N GLY A 218 19.02 7.55 -5.96
CA GLY A 218 19.43 8.28 -7.15
C GLY A 218 18.67 7.90 -8.44
N ARG A 219 17.77 6.90 -8.41
CA ARG A 219 16.92 6.61 -9.57
C ARG A 219 15.93 7.75 -9.83
N VAL A 220 15.68 8.02 -11.10
CA VAL A 220 14.68 8.99 -11.55
C VAL A 220 13.58 8.24 -12.29
N VAL A 221 12.36 8.27 -11.74
CA VAL A 221 11.17 7.65 -12.33
C VAL A 221 10.42 8.72 -13.13
N PRO A 222 10.49 8.73 -14.47
CA PRO A 222 9.77 9.71 -15.27
C PRO A 222 8.26 9.47 -15.18
N GLY A 223 7.49 10.55 -15.16
CA GLY A 223 6.04 10.51 -15.10
C GLY A 223 5.43 11.82 -15.57
N ALA A 224 4.45 11.75 -16.47
CA ALA A 224 3.72 12.93 -16.93
C ALA A 224 2.95 13.62 -15.79
N VAL A 225 2.55 12.85 -14.77
CA VAL A 225 1.88 13.32 -13.56
C VAL A 225 2.37 12.48 -12.38
N THR A 226 2.84 13.13 -11.33
CA THR A 226 3.08 12.50 -10.03
C THR A 226 1.92 12.81 -9.10
N VAL A 227 1.16 11.79 -8.72
CA VAL A 227 0.13 11.91 -7.67
C VAL A 227 0.75 11.46 -6.36
N TRP A 228 1.13 12.42 -5.52
CA TRP A 228 1.60 12.11 -4.17
C TRP A 228 0.39 11.95 -3.24
N THR A 229 0.08 10.70 -2.88
CA THR A 229 -0.91 10.40 -1.86
C THR A 229 -0.19 10.26 -0.51
N ALA A 230 -0.48 11.18 0.41
CA ALA A 230 -0.18 10.95 1.82
C ALA A 230 -1.38 10.20 2.42
N GLY A 231 -1.20 8.93 2.76
CA GLY A 231 -2.18 8.20 3.55
C GLY A 231 -2.11 8.65 5.01
N PHE A 232 -3.26 8.87 5.65
CA PHE A 232 -3.32 9.01 7.09
C PHE A 232 -3.21 7.62 7.72
N ALA A 233 -2.34 7.46 8.72
CA ALA A 233 -2.27 6.27 9.54
C ALA A 233 -2.90 6.54 10.90
N VAL A 234 -3.51 5.53 11.51
CA VAL A 234 -3.98 5.60 12.89
C VAL A 234 -2.83 5.18 13.80
N PRO A 235 -2.53 5.94 14.87
CA PRO A 235 -1.55 5.52 15.87
C PRO A 235 -1.93 4.17 16.48
N ASP A 236 -0.95 3.27 16.65
CA ASP A 236 -1.19 1.96 17.26
C ASP A 236 -1.40 2.03 18.79
N LEU A 237 -1.33 3.25 19.38
CA LEU A 237 -1.40 3.52 20.82
C LEU A 237 -2.59 2.84 21.49
N ALA A 238 -3.79 2.96 20.95
CA ALA A 238 -4.99 2.36 21.55
C ALA A 238 -4.88 0.83 21.62
N ALA A 239 -4.48 0.19 20.52
CA ALA A 239 -4.32 -1.26 20.44
C ALA A 239 -3.22 -1.77 21.38
N ARG A 240 -2.04 -1.13 21.41
CA ARG A 240 -0.95 -1.52 22.33
C ARG A 240 -1.29 -1.26 23.80
N SER A 241 -2.22 -0.35 24.08
CA SER A 241 -2.76 -0.10 25.42
C SER A 241 -3.87 -1.08 25.82
N GLY A 242 -4.20 -2.07 24.98
CA GLY A 242 -5.23 -3.07 25.27
C GLY A 242 -6.66 -2.57 25.11
N LEU A 243 -6.87 -1.42 24.45
CA LEU A 243 -8.18 -0.84 24.22
C LEU A 243 -8.81 -1.39 22.93
N THR A 244 -10.14 -1.42 22.91
CA THR A 244 -10.92 -1.91 21.78
C THR A 244 -10.82 -0.94 20.59
N THR A 245 -10.35 -1.44 19.44
CA THR A 245 -10.16 -0.64 18.22
C THR A 245 -10.99 -1.14 17.03
N ASP A 246 -11.27 -0.26 16.08
CA ASP A 246 -11.79 -0.66 14.76
C ASP A 246 -10.74 -1.40 13.91
N ALA A 247 -11.15 -1.89 12.74
CA ALA A 247 -10.29 -2.68 11.85
C ALA A 247 -9.02 -1.96 11.36
N VAL A 248 -8.95 -0.63 11.47
CA VAL A 248 -7.78 0.16 11.09
C VAL A 248 -7.07 0.80 12.29
N GLY A 249 -7.47 0.44 13.52
CA GLY A 249 -6.79 0.81 14.77
C GLY A 249 -7.36 2.02 15.51
N ARG A 250 -8.52 2.58 15.11
CA ARG A 250 -9.13 3.72 15.82
C ARG A 250 -9.75 3.28 17.14
N LEU A 251 -9.63 4.10 18.19
CA LEU A 251 -10.25 3.81 19.48
C LEU A 251 -11.77 3.82 19.35
N ILE A 252 -12.43 2.71 19.69
CA ILE A 252 -13.89 2.66 19.74
C ILE A 252 -14.35 3.41 20.98
N THR A 253 -15.26 4.36 20.77
CA THR A 253 -15.78 5.25 21.82
C THR A 253 -17.30 5.27 21.81
N ASP A 254 -17.92 5.80 22.86
CA ASP A 254 -19.32 6.25 22.81
C ASP A 254 -19.45 7.57 22.03
N GLU A 255 -20.67 8.10 21.91
CA GLU A 255 -20.89 9.38 21.22
C GLU A 255 -20.34 10.60 22.00
N THR A 256 -19.85 10.43 23.22
CA THR A 256 -19.16 11.49 23.98
C THR A 256 -17.64 11.47 23.77
N LEU A 257 -17.17 10.57 22.90
CA LEU A 257 -15.75 10.28 22.64
C LEU A 257 -15.05 9.58 23.81
N THR A 258 -15.79 8.98 24.74
CA THR A 258 -15.22 8.16 25.82
C THR A 258 -14.97 6.75 25.33
N SER A 259 -13.83 6.16 25.68
CA SER A 259 -13.57 4.73 25.41
C SER A 259 -14.70 3.87 25.97
N ILE A 260 -15.06 2.83 25.24
CA ILE A 260 -16.02 1.83 25.73
C ILE A 260 -15.41 0.89 26.78
N ASP A 261 -14.09 0.91 26.93
CA ASP A 261 -13.33 0.04 27.83
C ASP A 261 -13.05 0.71 29.18
N ASP A 262 -12.85 2.03 29.21
CA ASP A 262 -12.51 2.80 30.42
C ASP A 262 -13.05 4.23 30.34
N ASP A 263 -13.81 4.65 31.35
CA ASP A 263 -14.45 5.96 31.39
C ASP A 263 -13.46 7.12 31.64
N ARG A 264 -12.23 6.84 32.04
CA ARG A 264 -11.17 7.84 32.21
C ARG A 264 -10.46 8.16 30.90
N ILE A 265 -10.71 7.37 29.85
CA ILE A 265 -10.04 7.51 28.56
C ILE A 265 -11.00 8.20 27.57
N VAL A 266 -10.55 9.32 27.00
CA VAL A 266 -11.29 10.10 26.01
C VAL A 266 -10.46 10.25 24.74
N ALA A 267 -11.04 9.95 23.58
CA ALA A 267 -10.38 10.12 22.29
C ALA A 267 -10.56 11.54 21.76
N ALA A 268 -9.48 12.14 21.25
CA ALA A 268 -9.50 13.44 20.59
C ALA A 268 -9.14 13.29 19.11
N GLY A 269 -9.94 13.91 18.23
CA GLY A 269 -9.68 13.92 16.79
C GLY A 269 -10.22 12.70 16.04
N ASP A 270 -9.73 12.49 14.82
CA ASP A 270 -10.19 11.46 13.87
C ASP A 270 -9.54 10.08 14.06
N ALA A 271 -8.77 9.90 15.14
CA ALA A 271 -8.35 8.61 15.68
C ALA A 271 -9.45 7.92 16.52
N ALA A 272 -10.61 8.57 16.69
CA ALA A 272 -11.78 8.02 17.36
C ALA A 272 -12.76 7.37 16.37
N ALA A 273 -13.40 6.29 16.80
CA ALA A 273 -14.54 5.68 16.13
C ALA A 273 -15.78 5.70 17.05
N PRO A 274 -16.51 6.83 17.12
CA PRO A 274 -17.69 6.93 17.98
C PRO A 274 -18.76 5.92 17.54
N SER A 275 -19.18 5.10 18.48
CA SER A 275 -20.07 3.95 18.31
C SER A 275 -19.65 2.99 17.20
N GLY A 276 -18.34 2.83 16.98
CA GLY A 276 -17.79 2.02 15.89
C GLY A 276 -18.05 2.59 14.49
N ARG A 277 -18.55 3.83 14.39
CA ARG A 277 -18.88 4.52 13.13
C ARG A 277 -18.05 5.80 13.02
N PRO A 278 -16.78 5.71 12.58
CA PRO A 278 -15.89 6.85 12.55
C PRO A 278 -16.41 7.97 11.65
N LEU A 279 -16.06 9.21 12.01
CA LEU A 279 -16.19 10.35 11.10
C LEU A 279 -15.05 10.33 10.07
N ARG A 280 -15.26 10.95 8.91
CA ARG A 280 -14.23 11.05 7.88
C ARG A 280 -12.98 11.77 8.43
N MET A 281 -11.81 11.14 8.28
CA MET A 281 -10.53 11.76 8.59
C MET A 281 -10.37 13.07 7.81
N SER A 282 -10.25 14.18 8.55
CA SER A 282 -10.23 15.52 7.98
C SER A 282 -9.96 16.57 9.06
N CYS A 283 -9.38 17.71 8.66
CA CYS A 283 -9.28 18.86 9.56
C CYS A 283 -10.65 19.38 10.03
N GLN A 284 -11.71 19.16 9.22
CA GLN A 284 -13.09 19.53 9.56
C GLN A 284 -13.68 18.62 10.66
N ALA A 285 -13.21 17.39 10.80
CA ALA A 285 -13.58 16.51 11.91
C ALA A 285 -12.62 16.63 13.10
N ALA A 286 -11.30 16.67 12.85
CA ALA A 286 -10.28 16.59 13.89
C ALA A 286 -10.35 17.73 14.91
N GLY A 287 -10.47 18.99 14.45
CA GLY A 287 -10.56 20.16 15.34
C GLY A 287 -11.79 20.11 16.26
N PRO A 288 -13.01 19.97 15.71
CA PRO A 288 -14.21 19.86 16.53
C PRO A 288 -14.25 18.65 17.45
N LEU A 289 -13.74 17.49 17.03
CA LEU A 289 -13.61 16.31 17.89
C LEU A 289 -12.63 16.56 19.04
N GLY A 290 -11.54 17.28 18.81
CA GLY A 290 -10.64 17.71 19.88
C GLY A 290 -11.34 18.64 20.89
N ALA A 291 -12.10 19.62 20.41
CA ALA A 291 -12.89 20.51 21.28
C ALA A 291 -13.99 19.74 22.04
N GLN A 292 -14.64 18.78 21.39
CA GLN A 292 -15.65 17.91 22.02
C GLN A 292 -15.03 17.04 23.11
N ALA A 293 -13.85 16.45 22.88
CA ALA A 293 -13.13 15.68 23.89
C ALA A 293 -12.83 16.51 25.14
N ALA A 294 -12.35 17.75 24.96
CA ALA A 294 -12.14 18.68 26.06
C ALA A 294 -13.46 19.00 26.80
N ASN A 295 -14.55 19.25 26.09
CA ASN A 295 -15.87 19.48 26.68
C ASN A 295 -16.40 18.26 27.46
N THR A 296 -16.09 17.03 27.01
CA THR A 296 -16.42 15.80 27.72
C THR A 296 -15.70 15.73 29.06
N VAL A 297 -14.39 15.98 29.06
CA VAL A 297 -13.57 16.01 30.29
C VAL A 297 -14.07 17.09 31.25
N LEU A 298 -14.29 18.33 30.76
CA LEU A 298 -14.77 19.44 31.58
C LEU A 298 -16.17 19.20 32.15
N SER A 299 -17.07 18.59 31.38
CA SER A 299 -18.40 18.21 31.87
C SER A 299 -18.30 17.24 33.04
N ARG A 300 -17.43 16.22 32.94
CA ARG A 300 -17.21 15.24 34.01
C ARG A 300 -16.59 15.84 35.26
N ILE A 301 -15.56 16.68 35.12
CA ILE A 301 -14.97 17.41 36.26
C ILE A 301 -16.04 18.24 36.98
N ALA A 302 -16.98 18.82 36.23
CA ALA A 302 -18.09 19.59 36.77
C ALA A 302 -19.29 18.74 37.25
N GLY A 303 -19.21 17.40 37.26
CA GLY A 303 -20.32 16.53 37.65
C GLY A 303 -21.52 16.53 36.70
N ARG A 304 -21.32 16.94 35.43
CA ARG A 304 -22.38 17.03 34.40
C ARG A 304 -22.23 15.92 33.36
N THR A 305 -23.36 15.50 32.78
CA THR A 305 -23.38 14.55 31.66
C THR A 305 -22.82 15.18 30.39
N PRO A 306 -21.78 14.60 29.77
CA PRO A 306 -21.24 15.08 28.50
C PRO A 306 -22.27 15.03 27.36
N ALA A 307 -22.21 16.01 26.46
CA ALA A 307 -23.04 16.01 25.26
C ALA A 307 -22.50 15.05 24.20
N ALA A 308 -23.40 14.47 23.39
CA ALA A 308 -23.02 13.68 22.23
C ALA A 308 -22.40 14.54 21.10
N VAL A 309 -21.46 13.94 20.37
CA VAL A 309 -20.83 14.52 19.19
C VAL A 309 -21.87 14.79 18.11
N ASN A 310 -21.76 15.96 17.48
CA ASN A 310 -22.71 16.43 16.49
C ASN A 310 -22.02 17.21 15.36
N GLN A 311 -20.83 16.78 14.94
CA GLN A 311 -20.10 17.44 13.86
C GLN A 311 -20.89 17.41 12.54
N ALA A 312 -21.00 18.57 11.86
CA ALA A 312 -21.51 18.67 10.50
C ALA A 312 -20.39 18.80 9.46
N PHE A 313 -20.65 18.33 8.25
CA PHE A 313 -19.76 18.54 7.10
C PHE A 313 -20.37 19.56 6.14
N ILE A 314 -19.53 20.31 5.44
CA ILE A 314 -19.99 21.25 4.39
C ILE A 314 -19.21 21.08 3.08
N GLY A 315 -18.16 20.27 3.10
CA GLY A 315 -17.44 19.91 1.89
C GLY A 315 -16.13 19.20 2.16
N GLN A 316 -15.59 18.66 1.08
CA GLN A 316 -14.33 17.97 1.01
C GLN A 316 -13.42 18.74 0.08
N CYS A 317 -12.17 18.96 0.49
CA CYS A 317 -11.23 19.74 -0.29
C CYS A 317 -9.94 18.98 -0.55
N ILE A 318 -9.40 19.16 -1.74
CA ILE A 318 -8.11 18.63 -2.17
C ILE A 318 -7.28 19.82 -2.66
N SER A 319 -6.05 19.94 -2.15
CA SER A 319 -5.04 20.86 -2.70
C SER A 319 -4.27 20.15 -3.82
N LEU A 320 -4.05 20.85 -4.93
CA LEU A 320 -3.28 20.39 -6.09
C LEU A 320 -2.10 21.36 -6.29
N GLY A 321 -1.05 21.18 -5.47
CA GLY A 321 0.11 22.07 -5.46
C GLY A 321 -0.19 23.46 -4.88
N ARG A 322 0.61 24.47 -5.26
CA ARG A 322 0.49 25.85 -4.74
C ARG A 322 -0.64 26.65 -5.38
N SER A 323 -1.12 26.24 -6.54
CA SER A 323 -2.00 27.05 -7.39
C SER A 323 -3.31 26.36 -7.78
N GLY A 324 -3.55 25.15 -7.30
CA GLY A 324 -4.75 24.38 -7.59
C GLY A 324 -5.42 23.89 -6.32
N ALA A 325 -6.75 23.88 -6.33
CA ALA A 325 -7.56 23.17 -5.36
C ALA A 325 -8.92 22.81 -5.97
N ALA A 326 -9.55 21.79 -5.39
CA ALA A 326 -10.93 21.43 -5.65
C ALA A 326 -11.68 21.31 -4.31
N ILE A 327 -12.92 21.79 -4.27
CA ILE A 327 -13.80 21.72 -3.11
C ILE A 327 -15.13 21.12 -3.58
N GLN A 328 -15.36 19.87 -3.21
CA GLN A 328 -16.63 19.17 -3.36
C GLN A 328 -17.54 19.61 -2.20
N LEU A 329 -18.67 20.25 -2.49
CA LEU A 329 -19.60 20.63 -1.44
C LEU A 329 -20.40 19.41 -0.96
N SER A 330 -20.86 19.44 0.29
CA SER A 330 -21.63 18.34 0.90
C SER A 330 -22.80 18.86 1.72
N HIS A 331 -23.80 17.99 1.91
CA HIS A 331 -24.80 18.15 2.96
C HIS A 331 -24.14 18.01 4.36
N THR A 332 -24.89 18.36 5.41
CA THR A 332 -24.43 18.31 6.81
C THR A 332 -24.04 16.92 7.29
N ASP A 333 -24.42 15.89 6.56
CA ASP A 333 -24.10 14.50 6.82
C ASP A 333 -22.98 13.92 5.94
N ASP A 334 -22.19 14.78 5.30
CA ASP A 334 -21.06 14.45 4.43
C ASP A 334 -21.45 13.80 3.08
N THR A 335 -22.76 13.73 2.74
CA THR A 335 -23.16 13.30 1.40
C THR A 335 -22.86 14.40 0.37
N PRO A 336 -22.20 14.09 -0.75
CA PRO A 336 -21.81 15.10 -1.74
C PRO A 336 -23.04 15.68 -2.44
N ILE A 337 -23.01 16.98 -2.69
CA ILE A 337 -23.98 17.63 -3.59
C ILE A 337 -23.40 17.72 -5.00
N ASN A 338 -24.25 17.91 -6.01
CA ASN A 338 -23.80 18.03 -7.40
C ASN A 338 -23.21 19.43 -7.70
N LEU A 339 -22.21 19.83 -6.92
CA LEU A 339 -21.51 21.11 -7.05
C LEU A 339 -20.05 20.99 -6.57
N VAL A 340 -19.13 21.29 -7.48
CA VAL A 340 -17.68 21.32 -7.24
C VAL A 340 -17.15 22.72 -7.55
N MET A 341 -16.32 23.25 -6.66
CA MET A 341 -15.62 24.50 -6.85
C MET A 341 -14.14 24.23 -7.12
N GLY A 342 -13.63 24.68 -8.26
CA GLY A 342 -12.23 24.53 -8.67
C GLY A 342 -11.50 25.86 -8.85
N GLY A 343 -10.24 25.78 -9.29
CA GLY A 343 -9.46 26.93 -9.74
C GLY A 343 -8.98 27.86 -8.62
N ARG A 344 -8.79 29.14 -8.95
CA ARG A 344 -8.21 30.15 -8.05
C ARG A 344 -9.08 30.43 -6.82
N LEU A 345 -10.41 30.38 -6.97
CA LEU A 345 -11.35 30.58 -5.87
C LEU A 345 -11.20 29.48 -4.81
N ALA A 346 -11.18 28.21 -5.24
CA ALA A 346 -10.93 27.07 -4.37
C ALA A 346 -9.56 27.16 -3.68
N THR A 347 -8.53 27.62 -4.41
CA THR A 347 -7.17 27.79 -3.88
C THR A 347 -7.15 28.82 -2.75
N SER A 348 -7.75 29.99 -2.98
CA SER A 348 -7.82 31.07 -2.00
C SER A 348 -8.61 30.65 -0.75
N LEU A 349 -9.73 29.95 -0.94
CA LEU A 349 -10.54 29.43 0.16
C LEU A 349 -9.75 28.37 0.97
N LYS A 350 -9.02 27.48 0.30
CA LYS A 350 -8.21 26.47 0.98
C LYS A 350 -7.07 27.08 1.79
N GLU A 351 -6.40 28.10 1.25
CA GLU A 351 -5.35 28.82 1.98
C GLU A 351 -5.91 29.54 3.20
N ALA A 352 -7.08 30.18 3.07
CA ALA A 352 -7.78 30.80 4.19
C ALA A 352 -8.14 29.78 5.27
N ILE A 353 -8.64 28.59 4.91
CA ILE A 353 -8.93 27.50 5.87
C ILE A 353 -7.66 27.10 6.63
N CYS A 354 -6.53 26.89 5.93
CA CYS A 354 -5.28 26.52 6.59
C CYS A 354 -4.80 27.58 7.59
N LYS A 355 -4.85 28.87 7.20
CA LYS A 355 -4.48 29.99 8.10
C LYS A 355 -5.45 30.09 9.29
N ALA A 356 -6.75 29.92 9.04
CA ALA A 356 -7.78 29.96 10.07
C ALA A 356 -7.62 28.84 11.11
N THR A 357 -7.17 27.64 10.71
CA THR A 357 -6.88 26.55 11.67
C THR A 357 -5.84 26.97 12.71
N LEU A 358 -4.70 27.53 12.27
CA LEU A 358 -3.64 27.98 13.19
C LEU A 358 -4.13 29.13 14.09
N TRP A 359 -4.86 30.08 13.53
CA TRP A 359 -5.46 31.15 14.30
C TRP A 359 -6.45 30.63 15.35
N SER A 360 -7.28 29.66 14.98
CA SER A 360 -8.29 29.09 15.88
C SER A 360 -7.66 28.34 17.04
N ILE A 361 -6.57 27.61 16.82
CA ILE A 361 -5.80 26.93 17.88
C ILE A 361 -5.22 27.97 18.84
N ARG A 362 -4.59 29.04 18.32
CA ARG A 362 -4.04 30.13 19.16
C ARG A 362 -5.12 30.83 19.98
N ARG A 363 -6.29 31.09 19.36
CA ARG A 363 -7.42 31.72 20.03
C ARG A 363 -7.98 30.84 21.14
N GLU A 364 -8.12 29.54 20.90
CA GLU A 364 -8.57 28.59 21.92
C GLU A 364 -7.60 28.48 23.09
N ALA A 365 -6.29 28.52 22.82
CA ALA A 365 -5.27 28.58 23.87
C ALA A 365 -5.35 29.88 24.70
N ALA A 366 -5.60 31.03 24.06
CA ALA A 366 -5.72 32.32 24.75
C ALA A 366 -7.07 32.51 25.47
N LYS A 367 -8.14 31.89 24.96
CA LYS A 367 -9.50 31.96 25.51
C LYS A 367 -10.19 30.59 25.38
N PRO A 368 -10.00 29.70 26.36
CA PRO A 368 -10.62 28.37 26.35
C PRO A 368 -12.14 28.42 26.19
N GLY A 369 -12.71 27.53 25.38
CA GLY A 369 -14.13 27.48 25.03
C GLY A 369 -14.55 28.45 23.92
N SER A 370 -13.60 29.12 23.25
CA SER A 370 -13.88 30.03 22.14
C SER A 370 -14.16 29.31 20.81
N TYR A 371 -13.71 28.06 20.68
CA TYR A 371 -13.88 27.24 19.49
C TYR A 371 -15.35 26.90 19.26
N ARG A 372 -15.86 27.23 18.07
CA ARG A 372 -17.21 26.88 17.65
C ARG A 372 -17.15 26.14 16.33
N TRP A 373 -18.04 25.15 16.18
CA TRP A 373 -18.18 24.37 14.96
C TRP A 373 -19.65 24.28 14.56
N LEU A 374 -19.87 23.96 13.28
CA LEU A 374 -21.19 23.71 12.74
C LEU A 374 -21.72 22.37 13.25
N LYS A 375 -22.93 22.37 13.81
CA LYS A 375 -23.57 21.18 14.39
C LYS A 375 -24.56 20.55 13.41
N GLY A 376 -24.49 19.23 13.24
CA GLY A 376 -25.35 18.41 12.38
C GLY A 376 -26.17 17.42 13.21
N GLY A 377 -27.36 17.84 13.65
CA GLY A 377 -28.14 17.18 14.72
C GLY A 377 -28.80 15.82 14.40
N LYS A 378 -28.37 15.07 13.39
CA LYS A 378 -29.05 13.81 12.98
C LYS A 378 -28.28 12.52 13.28
N ARG A 379 -27.06 12.60 13.81
CA ARG A 379 -26.22 11.41 14.08
C ARG A 379 -26.84 10.45 15.12
N PRO A 380 -27.32 10.92 16.29
CA PRO A 380 -27.98 10.02 17.27
C PRO A 380 -29.27 9.38 16.73
N ALA A 381 -30.08 10.14 15.99
CA ALA A 381 -31.33 9.64 15.39
C ALA A 381 -31.07 8.57 14.31
N ARG A 382 -30.01 8.73 13.49
CA ARG A 382 -29.61 7.74 12.48
C ARG A 382 -29.13 6.44 13.10
N MET A 383 -28.54 6.47 14.29
CA MET A 383 -28.11 5.27 15.00
C MET A 383 -29.30 4.45 15.53
N GLN A 384 -30.34 5.11 16.05
CA GLN A 384 -31.57 4.42 16.47
C GLN A 384 -32.26 3.74 15.28
N ALA A 385 -32.35 4.42 14.12
CA ALA A 385 -32.92 3.85 12.91
C ALA A 385 -32.13 2.64 12.38
N SER A 386 -30.80 2.65 12.48
CA SER A 386 -29.97 1.53 12.00
C SER A 386 -29.93 0.33 12.95
N ARG A 387 -30.14 0.51 14.27
CA ARG A 387 -30.34 -0.60 15.21
C ARG A 387 -31.66 -1.34 14.98
N GLN A 388 -32.73 -0.64 14.59
CA GLN A 388 -34.05 -1.24 14.31
C GLN A 388 -34.10 -2.08 13.02
N VAL A 389 -33.20 -1.81 12.06
CA VAL A 389 -33.13 -2.55 10.78
C VAL A 389 -32.37 -3.87 10.93
N VAL A 390 -31.47 -3.99 11.90
CA VAL A 390 -30.69 -5.23 12.17
C VAL A 390 -31.45 -6.20 13.09
N SER A 391 -32.49 -5.72 13.77
CA SER A 391 -33.37 -6.53 14.64
C SER A 391 -34.63 -7.05 13.94
N ARG A 392 -34.70 -6.95 12.60
CA ARG A 392 -35.70 -7.58 11.73
C ARG A 392 -34.96 -8.46 10.74
#